data_AF-A0A919W2H4-F1
#
_entry.id   AF-A0A919W2H4-F1
#
_cell.length_a   1.000
_cell.length_b   1.000
_cell.length_c   1.000
_cell.angle_alpha   90.00
_cell.angle_beta   90.00
_cell.angle_gamma   90.00
#
_symmetry.space_group_name_H-M   'P 1'
#
loop_
_entity.id
_entity.type
_entity.pdbx_description
1 polymer ?
#
loop_
_entity_poly.entity_id
_entity_poly.type
_entity_poly.pdbx_seq_one_letter_code
_entity_poly.pdbx_strand_id
1 'polypeptide(L)'
;MTYSRRAVLAASDLVAFTVHDLKRDATTLRFLGGSRYTLANYFLLAYPYGQPLVYDGFVFPTANTGQSPPADAGGFVTDTNCTNGAWQCITQSTGVKGMVGWHNATAAVTTVSDFTATSSVTSRPSAAGPPRPPSR
;
A
#
# COMPACT_ATOMS: atom_id res chain seq x y z
N MET A 1 21.48 -30.78 -27.00
CA MET A 1 20.09 -30.50 -26.59
C MET A 1 20.17 -29.73 -25.28
N THR A 2 20.19 -28.39 -25.35
CA THR A 2 20.46 -27.52 -24.19
C THR A 2 19.15 -26.96 -23.71
N TYR A 3 18.76 -27.27 -22.47
CA TYR A 3 17.50 -26.80 -21.90
C TYR A 3 17.66 -25.31 -21.56
N SER A 4 16.85 -24.48 -22.21
CA SER A 4 16.73 -23.05 -21.91
C SER A 4 16.26 -22.90 -20.47
N ARG A 5 17.09 -22.28 -19.62
CA ARG A 5 16.65 -21.83 -18.31
C ARG A 5 15.56 -20.79 -18.54
N ARG A 6 14.31 -21.19 -18.27
CA ARG A 6 13.22 -20.25 -18.05
C ARG A 6 13.71 -19.23 -17.03
N ALA A 7 13.66 -17.96 -17.40
CA ALA A 7 13.81 -16.86 -16.47
C ALA A 7 12.80 -17.07 -15.34
N VAL A 8 13.28 -17.55 -14.19
CA VAL A 8 12.59 -17.33 -12.94
C VAL A 8 12.75 -15.83 -12.72
N LEU A 9 11.66 -15.10 -12.94
CA LEU A 9 11.56 -13.67 -12.62
C LEU A 9 12.19 -13.47 -11.24
N ALA A 10 13.24 -12.66 -11.15
CA ALA A 10 13.74 -12.22 -9.86
C ALA A 10 12.53 -11.64 -9.11
N ALA A 11 12.24 -12.16 -7.92
CA ALA A 11 11.19 -11.58 -7.09
C ALA A 11 11.64 -10.16 -6.73
N SER A 12 11.16 -9.17 -7.48
CA SER A 12 11.03 -7.83 -6.93
C SER A 12 10.01 -7.97 -5.80
N ASP A 13 10.41 -7.71 -4.56
CA ASP A 13 9.48 -7.72 -3.43
C ASP A 13 8.28 -6.84 -3.77
N LEU A 14 7.06 -7.37 -3.62
CA LEU A 14 5.82 -6.62 -3.83
C LEU A 14 5.66 -5.60 -2.70
N VAL A 15 5.51 -4.33 -3.04
CA VAL A 15 5.40 -3.24 -2.06
C VAL A 15 4.04 -2.58 -2.18
N ALA A 16 3.33 -2.47 -1.05
CA ALA A 16 2.04 -1.83 -0.96
C ALA A 16 1.89 -1.09 0.37
N PHE A 17 1.23 0.07 0.36
CA PHE A 17 0.83 0.75 1.61
C PHE A 17 -0.45 0.18 2.21
N THR A 18 -1.29 -0.46 1.38
CA THR A 18 -2.54 -1.06 1.82
C THR A 18 -2.90 -2.24 0.92
N VAL A 19 -3.60 -3.20 1.50
CA VAL A 19 -4.25 -4.32 0.81
C VAL A 19 -5.59 -4.60 1.48
N HIS A 20 -6.31 -5.62 1.02
CA HIS A 20 -7.62 -6.01 1.55
C HIS A 20 -7.66 -6.16 3.08
N ASP A 21 -6.64 -6.77 3.68
CA ASP A 21 -6.64 -7.04 5.12
C ASP A 21 -6.11 -5.83 5.90
N LEU A 22 -5.00 -5.24 5.45
CA LEU A 22 -4.38 -4.07 6.08
C LEU A 22 -5.32 -2.86 6.17
N LYS A 23 -6.23 -2.67 5.21
CA LYS A 23 -7.22 -1.58 5.26
C LYS A 23 -8.30 -1.79 6.33
N ARG A 24 -8.51 -3.02 6.81
CA ARG A 24 -9.51 -3.36 7.83
C ARG A 24 -8.94 -3.26 9.24
N ASP A 25 -7.69 -3.66 9.41
CA ASP A 25 -7.03 -3.65 10.72
C ASP A 25 -6.65 -2.24 11.20
N ALA A 26 -6.79 -1.23 10.33
CA ALA A 26 -6.48 0.19 10.60
C ALA A 26 -5.05 0.45 11.12
N THR A 27 -4.16 -0.54 11.01
CA THR A 27 -2.74 -0.49 11.37
C THR A 27 -1.88 0.19 10.30
N THR A 28 -2.47 0.49 9.13
CA THR A 28 -1.82 1.10 7.98
C THR A 28 -2.63 2.27 7.41
N LEU A 29 -1.97 3.06 6.57
CA LEU A 29 -2.61 4.13 5.82
C LEU A 29 -3.63 3.54 4.83
N ARG A 30 -4.88 3.98 4.88
CA ARG A 30 -5.98 3.47 4.03
C ARG A 30 -6.79 4.60 3.40
N PHE A 31 -7.82 4.27 2.63
CA PHE A 31 -8.68 5.21 1.89
C PHE A 31 -9.24 6.39 2.73
N LEU A 32 -9.40 6.23 4.06
CA LEU A 32 -9.81 7.33 4.95
C LEU A 32 -8.70 8.35 5.26
N GLY A 33 -7.45 8.07 4.88
CA GLY A 33 -6.30 8.96 5.09
C GLY A 33 -6.24 10.15 4.13
N GLY A 34 -7.20 10.31 3.22
CA GLY A 34 -7.33 11.46 2.33
C GLY A 34 -6.07 11.74 1.50
N SER A 35 -5.58 12.99 1.56
CA SER A 35 -4.39 13.41 0.81
C SER A 35 -3.13 12.63 1.16
N ARG A 36 -2.97 12.18 2.41
CA ARG A 36 -1.83 11.35 2.81
C ARG A 36 -1.83 10.01 2.08
N TYR A 37 -3.00 9.38 1.97
CA TYR A 37 -3.16 8.12 1.24
C TYR A 37 -2.82 8.29 -0.24
N THR A 38 -3.22 9.40 -0.84
CA THR A 38 -2.86 9.75 -2.22
C THR A 38 -1.35 9.92 -2.39
N LEU A 39 -0.72 10.73 -1.54
CA LEU A 39 0.73 10.98 -1.59
C LEU A 39 1.56 9.72 -1.35
N ALA A 40 1.13 8.83 -0.46
CA ALA A 40 1.81 7.56 -0.25
C ALA A 40 1.79 6.70 -1.52
N ASN A 41 0.66 6.61 -2.22
CA ASN A 41 0.61 5.88 -3.50
C ASN A 41 1.45 6.55 -4.59
N TYR A 42 1.54 7.89 -4.61
CA TYR A 42 2.46 8.57 -5.53
C TYR A 42 3.92 8.26 -5.21
N PHE A 43 4.29 8.29 -3.93
CA PHE A 43 5.63 7.93 -3.50
C PHE A 43 5.97 6.46 -3.82
N LEU A 44 5.01 5.55 -3.62
CA LEU A 44 5.13 4.13 -3.99
C LEU A 44 5.49 3.95 -5.46
N LEU A 45 4.85 4.73 -6.34
CA LEU A 45 5.10 4.67 -7.79
C LEU A 45 6.40 5.39 -8.19
N ALA A 46 6.78 6.45 -7.47
CA ALA A 46 7.96 7.25 -7.78
C ALA A 46 9.28 6.62 -7.32
N TYR A 47 9.26 5.93 -6.18
CA TYR A 47 10.48 5.45 -5.54
C TYR A 47 10.94 4.12 -6.17
N PRO A 48 12.22 3.98 -6.58
CA PRO A 48 12.70 2.82 -7.30
C PRO A 48 13.02 1.64 -6.37
N TYR A 49 12.00 1.12 -5.69
CA TYR A 49 12.11 0.00 -4.77
C TYR A 49 10.97 -1.01 -4.94
N GLY A 50 11.32 -2.26 -5.23
CA GLY A 50 10.37 -3.37 -5.37
C GLY A 50 9.39 -3.19 -6.53
N GLN A 51 8.34 -4.01 -6.54
CA GLN A 51 7.23 -3.90 -7.49
C GLN A 51 6.05 -3.20 -6.80
N PRO A 52 5.62 -2.01 -7.25
CA PRO A 52 4.54 -1.28 -6.61
C PRO A 52 3.18 -1.94 -6.87
N LEU A 53 2.40 -2.15 -5.81
CA LEU A 53 0.99 -2.53 -5.86
C LEU A 53 0.12 -1.36 -5.40
N VAL A 54 -0.63 -0.77 -6.32
CA VAL A 54 -1.72 0.15 -6.01
C VAL A 54 -3.00 -0.66 -5.84
N TYR A 55 -3.52 -0.70 -4.62
CA TYR A 55 -4.72 -1.47 -4.29
C TYR A 55 -5.99 -0.61 -4.38
N ASP A 56 -7.04 -1.18 -4.98
CA ASP A 56 -8.38 -0.61 -5.02
C ASP A 56 -9.43 -1.56 -4.42
N GLY A 57 -10.50 -0.97 -3.90
CA GLY A 57 -11.62 -1.72 -3.36
C GLY A 57 -12.83 -0.83 -3.09
N PHE A 58 -13.65 -1.24 -2.13
CA PHE A 58 -14.82 -0.48 -1.70
C PHE A 58 -14.61 0.21 -0.36
N VAL A 59 -15.43 1.23 -0.12
CA VAL A 59 -15.46 2.04 1.10
C VAL A 59 -16.37 1.39 2.13
N PHE A 60 -15.93 1.36 3.39
CA PHE A 60 -16.70 0.87 4.52
C PHE A 60 -16.41 1.74 5.76
N PRO A 61 -17.37 1.87 6.70
CA PRO A 61 -17.18 2.67 7.89
C PRO A 61 -16.21 2.00 8.88
N THR A 62 -15.51 2.80 9.67
CA THR A 62 -14.62 2.33 10.75
C THR A 62 -15.32 1.41 11.74
N ALA A 63 -16.60 1.66 12.00
CA ALA A 63 -17.42 0.87 12.92
C ALA A 63 -17.80 -0.52 12.36
N ASN A 64 -17.59 -0.78 11.06
CA ASN A 64 -17.92 -2.06 10.43
C ASN A 64 -16.87 -2.46 9.39
N THR A 65 -15.71 -2.92 9.87
CA THR A 65 -14.59 -3.34 9.01
C THR A 65 -14.84 -4.68 8.31
N GLY A 66 -15.78 -5.49 8.81
CA GLY A 66 -16.19 -6.77 8.21
C GLY A 66 -17.21 -6.64 7.06
N GLN A 67 -17.54 -5.41 6.64
CA GLN A 67 -18.54 -5.21 5.60
C GLN A 67 -18.12 -5.86 4.26
N SER A 68 -19.11 -6.44 3.59
CA SER A 68 -18.98 -6.92 2.21
C SER A 68 -19.05 -5.76 1.20
N PRO A 69 -18.63 -5.97 -0.06
CA PRO A 69 -18.77 -4.95 -1.11
C PRO A 69 -20.22 -4.46 -1.28
N PRO A 70 -20.43 -3.28 -1.88
CA PRO A 70 -21.76 -2.79 -2.24
C PRO A 70 -22.54 -3.83 -3.07
N ALA A 71 -23.70 -4.25 -2.58
CA ALA A 71 -24.53 -5.28 -3.20
C ALA A 71 -25.98 -4.80 -3.37
N ASP A 72 -26.67 -5.34 -4.36
CA ASP A 72 -28.09 -5.09 -4.61
C ASP A 72 -28.99 -5.88 -3.65
N ALA A 73 -30.32 -5.69 -3.77
CA ALA A 73 -31.29 -6.39 -2.93
C ALA A 73 -31.30 -7.92 -3.14
N GLY A 74 -30.77 -8.41 -4.27
CA GLY A 74 -30.60 -9.83 -4.55
C GLY A 74 -29.30 -10.41 -4.01
N GLY A 75 -28.41 -9.59 -3.44
CA GLY A 75 -27.12 -10.00 -2.90
C GLY A 75 -25.99 -10.04 -3.94
N PHE A 76 -26.21 -9.54 -5.16
CA PHE A 76 -25.16 -9.44 -6.17
C PHE A 76 -24.33 -8.17 -5.95
N VAL A 77 -23.01 -8.27 -6.09
CA VAL A 77 -22.14 -7.10 -6.04
C VAL A 77 -22.52 -6.13 -7.16
N THR A 78 -22.80 -4.89 -6.80
CA THR A 78 -23.14 -3.83 -7.75
C THR A 78 -21.97 -3.49 -8.66
N ASP A 79 -22.28 -2.90 -9.82
CA ASP A 79 -21.26 -2.35 -10.70
C ASP A 79 -20.37 -1.33 -9.98
N THR A 80 -19.09 -1.31 -10.36
CA THR A 80 -18.16 -0.33 -9.82
C THR A 80 -18.52 1.07 -10.30
N ASN A 81 -18.92 1.92 -9.37
CA ASN A 81 -19.20 3.34 -9.60
C ASN A 81 -18.29 4.21 -8.75
N CYS A 82 -17.35 4.89 -9.39
CA CYS A 82 -16.37 5.76 -8.73
C CYS A 82 -16.90 7.15 -8.36
N THR A 83 -18.13 7.48 -8.72
CA THR A 83 -18.72 8.83 -8.53
C THR A 83 -19.57 8.95 -7.28
N ASN A 84 -20.03 7.82 -6.72
CA ASN A 84 -20.95 7.80 -5.58
C ASN A 84 -20.25 7.56 -4.22
N GLY A 85 -18.92 7.40 -4.22
CA GLY A 85 -18.12 7.18 -3.01
C GLY A 85 -18.25 5.78 -2.38
N ALA A 86 -18.98 4.84 -2.99
CA ALA A 86 -19.05 3.45 -2.53
C ALA A 86 -17.78 2.66 -2.91
N TRP A 87 -17.14 3.05 -4.01
CA TRP A 87 -15.88 2.47 -4.50
C TRP A 87 -14.74 3.47 -4.32
N GLN A 88 -13.59 2.98 -3.90
CA GLN A 88 -12.41 3.79 -3.58
C GLN A 88 -11.79 4.42 -4.83
N CYS A 89 -11.65 3.63 -5.90
CA CYS A 89 -11.20 4.03 -7.23
C CYS A 89 -9.93 4.90 -7.28
N ILE A 90 -8.95 4.68 -6.39
CA ILE A 90 -7.70 5.45 -6.42
C ILE A 90 -6.92 5.21 -7.72
N THR A 91 -6.98 4.00 -8.28
CA THR A 91 -6.34 3.68 -9.59
C THR A 91 -6.96 4.45 -10.74
N GLN A 92 -8.19 4.94 -10.58
CA GLN A 92 -8.88 5.70 -11.61
C GLN A 92 -8.57 7.20 -11.58
N SER A 93 -7.97 7.67 -10.49
CA SER A 93 -7.58 9.08 -10.34
C SER A 93 -6.55 9.50 -11.40
N THR A 94 -6.70 10.72 -11.91
CA THR A 94 -5.77 11.30 -12.89
C THR A 94 -4.33 11.26 -12.40
N GLY A 95 -4.10 11.54 -11.12
CA GLY A 95 -2.76 11.57 -10.56
C GLY A 95 -2.12 10.18 -10.46
N VAL A 96 -2.83 9.14 -10.03
CA VAL A 96 -2.27 7.77 -10.04
C VAL A 96 -1.98 7.30 -11.47
N LYS A 97 -2.88 7.55 -12.42
CA LYS A 97 -2.63 7.23 -13.84
C LYS A 97 -1.38 7.93 -14.37
N GLY A 98 -1.20 9.21 -14.04
CA GLY A 98 0.01 9.96 -14.37
C GLY A 98 1.27 9.37 -13.72
N MET A 99 1.19 8.99 -12.44
CA MET A 99 2.31 8.38 -11.71
C MET A 99 2.68 6.98 -12.21
N VAL A 100 1.73 6.21 -12.74
CA VAL A 100 2.05 4.97 -13.47
C VAL A 100 2.84 5.27 -14.74
N GLY A 101 2.44 6.31 -15.48
CA GLY A 101 3.22 6.80 -16.63
C GLY A 101 4.63 7.23 -16.24
N TRP A 102 4.77 7.96 -15.14
CA TRP A 102 6.06 8.35 -14.57
C TRP A 102 6.91 7.13 -14.22
N HIS A 103 6.37 6.18 -13.45
CA HIS A 103 7.06 4.96 -13.04
C HIS A 103 7.64 4.20 -14.25
N ASN A 104 6.84 4.06 -15.31
CA ASN A 104 7.29 3.40 -16.54
C ASN A 104 8.38 4.20 -17.26
N ALA A 105 8.27 5.53 -17.31
CA ALA A 105 9.26 6.40 -17.93
C ALA A 105 10.60 6.42 -17.17
N THR A 106 10.57 6.22 -15.85
CA THR A 106 11.76 6.21 -14.99
C THR A 106 12.25 4.82 -14.62
N ALA A 107 11.75 3.75 -15.25
CA ALA A 107 12.03 2.37 -14.87
C ALA A 107 13.53 1.98 -14.87
N ALA A 108 14.36 2.70 -15.63
CA ALA A 108 15.81 2.49 -15.67
C ALA A 108 16.56 3.17 -14.50
N VAL A 109 15.91 4.06 -13.75
CA VAL A 109 16.49 4.75 -12.60
C VAL A 109 16.34 3.88 -11.37
N THR A 110 17.47 3.41 -10.81
CA THR A 110 17.49 2.50 -9.66
C THR A 110 18.00 3.14 -8.38
N THR A 111 18.36 4.43 -8.40
CA THR A 111 18.90 5.16 -7.27
C THR A 111 18.23 6.53 -7.13
N VAL A 112 18.15 7.03 -5.90
CA VAL A 112 17.64 8.37 -5.58
C VAL A 112 18.76 9.16 -4.92
N SER A 113 19.04 10.36 -5.42
CA SER A 113 19.94 11.33 -4.77
C SER A 113 19.14 12.39 -4.02
N ASP A 114 19.80 13.09 -3.09
CA ASP A 114 19.27 14.29 -2.43
C ASP A 114 17.97 14.08 -1.62
N PHE A 115 17.69 12.83 -1.23
CA PHE A 115 16.56 12.50 -0.36
C PHE A 115 16.95 12.59 1.12
N THR A 116 16.21 13.38 1.89
CA THR A 116 16.33 13.45 3.35
C THR A 116 15.03 12.97 3.99
N ALA A 117 15.08 11.87 4.75
CA ALA A 117 13.96 11.44 5.56
C ALA A 117 13.92 12.25 6.86
N THR A 118 12.79 12.88 7.17
CA THR A 118 12.57 13.64 8.42
C THR A 118 12.46 12.77 9.68
N SER A 119 12.45 11.45 9.53
CA SER A 119 12.35 10.49 10.64
C SER A 119 13.68 9.77 10.83
N SER A 120 14.62 10.37 11.56
CA SER A 120 15.66 9.56 12.21
C SER A 120 14.99 8.78 13.34
N VAL A 121 14.83 7.47 13.19
CA VAL A 121 14.69 6.61 14.36
C VAL A 121 16.02 6.69 15.09
N THR A 122 16.14 7.61 16.05
CA THR A 122 17.11 7.43 17.13
C THR A 122 16.71 6.12 17.76
N SER A 123 17.51 5.08 17.58
CA SER A 123 17.36 3.82 18.28
C SER A 123 17.17 4.14 19.76
N ARG A 124 15.95 3.97 20.29
CA ARG A 124 15.74 4.05 21.73
C ARG A 124 16.61 2.92 22.30
N PRO A 125 17.60 3.19 23.16
CA PRO A 125 18.28 2.11 23.85
C PRO A 125 17.20 1.27 24.52
N SER A 126 17.25 -0.04 24.34
CA SER A 126 16.35 -0.95 25.05
C SER A 126 16.52 -0.62 26.54
N ALA A 127 15.47 -0.11 27.17
CA ALA A 127 15.49 0.10 28.60
C ALA A 127 15.70 -1.28 29.22
N ALA A 128 16.85 -1.48 29.87
CA ALA A 128 17.08 -2.66 30.67
C ALA A 128 15.89 -2.76 31.64
N GLY A 129 15.10 -3.83 31.50
CA GLY A 129 14.02 -4.11 32.42
C GLY A 129 14.57 -4.16 33.85
N PRO A 130 13.76 -3.79 34.86
CA PRO A 130 14.20 -3.84 36.25
C PRO A 130 14.69 -5.26 36.59
N PRO A 131 15.73 -5.40 37.43
CA PRO A 131 16.29 -6.69 37.78
C PRO A 131 15.21 -7.60 38.37
N ARG A 132 15.18 -8.86 37.90
CA ARG A 132 14.29 -9.89 38.40
C ARG A 132 14.54 -10.10 39.90
N PRO A 133 13.52 -10.06 40.77
CA PRO A 133 13.71 -10.36 42.19
C PRO A 133 14.19 -11.82 42.38
N PRO A 134 15.00 -12.09 43.41
CA PRO A 134 15.49 -13.44 43.67
C PRO A 134 14.32 -14.39 43.94
N SER A 135 14.38 -15.57 43.34
CA SER A 135 13.47 -16.68 43.64
C SER A 135 13.59 -17.06 45.11
N ARG A 136 12.46 -17.11 45.79
CA ARG A 136 12.34 -17.66 47.15
C ARG A 136 12.38 -19.18 47.12
#